data_AF-A0A8X6V6N2-F1
#
_entry.id   AF-A0A8X6V6N2-F1
#
_cell.length_a   1.000
_cell.length_b   1.000
_cell.length_c   1.000
_cell.angle_alpha   90.00
_cell.angle_beta   90.00
_cell.angle_gamma   90.00
#
_symmetry.space_group_name_H-M   'P 1'
#
loop_
_entity.id
_entity.type
_entity.pdbx_description
1 polymer ?
#
loop_
_entity_poly.entity_id
_entity_poly.type
_entity_poly.pdbx_seq_one_letter_code
_entity_poly.pdbx_strand_id
1 'polypeptide(L)'
;MLRFVENVKKKREFREIGDLTIHEIEHAEKTLIKIVQAKFFPSENSFPNMNVITDEEGIKRVKTRITERSDHPEFIYPIILPGECLFTQRLIEYYHRQNCHAGTQILLGILRERFWIVRSRKVVRKIVRSCIRCKRYKCKSPNSEPVSLPGDRVNDAAVFEVVGVDLAGPLYVKGGQKSWIVLFTCATYRAVHLELTSSLSTDAFLLSLRRFIARRGRPRVIYSDNGTNFRGAHGELSGIDWEKVLKLATVQRIIWKFNPATAAWWGGWWEMLVRVLKELLRRTLGKVLLTTEELQTVLCDCESVINSRPLTYLSENSDDLVPLSPAMFLVENRNLDVPDIDYRDTVNLRKRVRYRQKLLNDLRHRFRKEYLGLLI
;
A
#
# COMPACT_ATOMS: atom_id res chain seq x y z
N MET A 1 22.29 -42.26 8.56
CA MET A 1 23.72 -42.65 8.68
C MET A 1 24.09 -43.11 10.07
N LEU A 2 23.76 -42.37 11.15
CA LEU A 2 24.11 -42.77 12.52
C LEU A 2 23.57 -44.16 12.91
N ARG A 3 22.26 -44.40 12.74
CA ARG A 3 21.65 -45.75 12.92
C ARG A 3 22.37 -46.83 12.12
N PHE A 4 22.77 -46.54 10.89
CA PHE A 4 23.51 -47.51 10.06
C PHE A 4 24.86 -47.85 10.69
N VAL A 5 25.63 -46.84 11.11
CA VAL A 5 26.92 -47.02 11.78
C VAL A 5 26.76 -47.81 13.08
N GLU A 6 25.71 -47.54 13.87
CA GLU A 6 25.43 -48.29 15.11
C GLU A 6 24.98 -49.73 14.83
N ASN A 7 24.11 -49.95 13.85
CA ASN A 7 23.64 -51.27 13.46
C ASN A 7 24.75 -52.17 12.92
N VAL A 8 25.78 -51.61 12.28
CA VAL A 8 26.96 -52.37 11.84
C VAL A 8 27.78 -52.89 13.04
N LYS A 9 27.74 -52.19 14.18
CA LYS A 9 28.41 -52.60 15.43
C LYS A 9 27.61 -53.64 16.23
N LYS A 10 26.31 -53.83 15.93
CA LYS A 10 25.40 -54.75 16.63
C LYS A 10 25.22 -56.06 15.83
N LYS A 11 25.04 -57.19 16.54
CA LYS A 11 24.58 -58.45 15.91
C LYS A 11 23.20 -58.24 15.27
N ARG A 12 22.88 -59.04 14.24
CA ARG A 12 21.68 -58.86 13.40
C ARG A 12 20.37 -58.77 14.20
N GLU A 13 20.27 -59.53 15.28
CA GLU A 13 19.11 -59.59 16.20
C GLU A 13 18.90 -58.34 17.06
N PHE A 14 19.94 -57.53 17.28
CA PHE A 14 19.87 -56.29 18.08
C PHE A 14 19.86 -55.02 17.21
N ARG A 15 19.71 -55.16 15.89
CA ARG A 15 19.68 -54.01 14.98
C ARG A 15 18.32 -53.32 15.08
N GLU A 16 18.35 -52.00 15.10
CA GLU A 16 17.14 -51.19 15.06
C GLU A 16 16.63 -51.11 13.62
N ILE A 17 15.37 -51.51 13.43
CA ILE A 17 14.69 -51.61 12.13
C ILE A 17 13.35 -50.87 12.25
N GLY A 18 12.88 -50.27 11.15
CA GLY A 18 11.63 -49.50 11.11
C GLY A 18 11.86 -48.00 10.99
N ASP A 19 10.86 -47.20 11.36
CA ASP A 19 10.94 -45.74 11.29
C ASP A 19 11.95 -45.16 12.29
N LEU A 20 12.42 -43.94 12.04
CA LEU A 20 13.33 -43.23 12.94
C LEU A 20 12.57 -42.76 14.19
N THR A 21 13.15 -42.98 15.36
CA THR A 21 12.60 -42.46 16.62
C THR A 21 12.90 -40.97 16.76
N ILE A 22 12.12 -40.27 17.59
CA ILE A 22 12.36 -38.85 17.92
C ILE A 22 13.77 -38.66 18.48
N HIS A 23 14.19 -39.55 19.37
CA HIS A 23 15.52 -39.51 19.98
C HIS A 23 16.65 -39.60 18.93
N GLU A 24 16.48 -40.43 17.90
CA GLU A 24 17.48 -40.51 16.82
C GLU A 24 17.51 -39.28 15.94
N ILE A 25 16.36 -38.64 15.70
CA ILE A 25 16.29 -37.39 14.95
C ILE A 25 16.97 -36.26 15.74
N GLU A 26 16.69 -36.15 17.03
CA GLU A 26 17.32 -35.19 17.93
C GLU A 26 18.83 -35.42 18.04
N HIS A 27 19.25 -36.68 18.18
CA HIS A 27 20.66 -37.05 18.22
C HIS A 27 21.37 -36.71 16.90
N ALA A 28 20.72 -36.96 15.76
CA ALA A 28 21.25 -36.58 14.45
C ALA A 28 21.35 -35.06 14.28
N GLU A 29 20.33 -34.30 14.70
CA GLU A 29 20.33 -32.83 14.66
C GLU A 29 21.48 -32.27 15.50
N LYS A 30 21.61 -32.72 16.76
CA LYS A 30 22.69 -32.33 17.67
C LYS A 30 24.07 -32.67 17.08
N THR A 31 24.22 -33.84 16.48
CA THR A 31 25.48 -34.26 15.84
C THR A 31 25.85 -33.34 14.68
N LEU A 32 24.89 -32.98 13.82
CA LEU A 32 25.11 -32.02 12.73
C LEU A 32 25.50 -30.64 13.24
N ILE A 33 24.86 -30.16 14.31
CA ILE A 33 25.17 -28.89 14.95
C ILE A 33 26.63 -28.89 15.44
N LYS A 34 27.08 -29.94 16.14
CA LYS A 34 28.46 -30.06 16.62
C LYS A 34 29.47 -30.02 15.48
N ILE A 35 29.21 -30.74 14.39
CA ILE A 35 30.07 -30.73 13.18
C ILE A 35 30.16 -29.32 12.58
N VAL A 36 29.02 -28.62 12.49
CA VAL A 36 28.97 -27.26 11.96
C VAL A 36 29.73 -26.30 12.87
N GLN A 37 29.55 -26.39 14.18
CA GLN A 37 30.23 -25.53 15.14
C GLN A 37 31.74 -25.77 15.18
N ALA A 38 32.19 -27.03 15.14
CA ALA A 38 33.60 -27.37 15.05
C ALA A 38 34.26 -26.79 13.80
N LYS A 39 33.56 -26.82 12.66
CA LYS A 39 34.07 -26.29 11.39
C LYS A 39 34.14 -24.76 11.35
N PHE A 40 33.12 -24.08 11.85
CA PHE A 40 32.98 -22.62 11.68
C PHE A 40 33.42 -21.80 12.89
N PHE A 41 33.52 -22.42 14.06
CA PHE A 41 33.90 -21.78 15.32
C PHE A 41 35.01 -22.57 16.02
N PRO A 42 36.22 -22.68 15.41
CA PRO A 42 37.29 -23.53 15.93
C PRO A 42 37.91 -23.02 17.23
N SER A 43 37.95 -21.70 17.44
CA SER A 43 38.55 -21.07 18.63
C SER A 43 37.55 -20.19 19.40
N GLU A 44 37.84 -19.89 20.67
CA GLU A 44 37.03 -18.99 21.50
C GLU A 44 36.98 -17.55 20.95
N ASN A 45 38.06 -17.11 20.28
CA ASN A 45 38.14 -15.81 19.61
C ASN A 45 37.19 -15.66 18.39
N SER A 46 36.40 -16.67 18.04
CA SER A 46 35.45 -16.61 16.92
C SER A 46 34.25 -15.69 17.19
N PHE A 47 34.10 -15.16 18.40
CA PHE A 47 32.90 -14.47 18.87
C PHE A 47 33.17 -13.09 19.49
N PRO A 48 33.72 -12.12 18.74
CA PRO A 48 33.89 -10.77 19.26
C PRO A 48 32.52 -10.20 19.66
N ASN A 49 32.41 -9.77 20.93
CA ASN A 49 31.22 -9.17 21.54
C ASN A 49 30.04 -10.12 21.85
N MET A 50 30.28 -11.42 22.00
CA MET A 50 29.23 -12.37 22.41
C MET A 50 29.70 -13.30 23.52
N ASN A 51 28.87 -13.45 24.56
CA ASN A 51 29.10 -14.42 25.63
C ASN A 51 28.64 -15.80 25.17
N VAL A 52 29.58 -16.65 24.77
CA VAL A 52 29.31 -18.02 24.32
C VAL A 52 29.71 -19.01 25.42
N ILE A 53 28.83 -19.94 25.72
CA ILE A 53 29.04 -21.05 26.66
C ILE A 53 28.94 -22.37 25.91
N THR A 54 29.57 -23.43 26.43
CA THR A 54 29.41 -24.79 25.91
C THR A 54 28.55 -25.56 26.91
N ASP A 55 27.51 -26.23 26.43
CA ASP A 55 26.65 -27.05 27.29
C ASP A 55 27.27 -28.44 27.60
N GLU A 56 26.58 -29.23 28.43
CA GLU A 56 27.01 -30.59 28.82
C GLU A 56 27.15 -31.54 27.62
N GLU A 57 26.45 -31.26 26.52
CA GLU A 57 26.55 -32.04 25.30
C GLU A 57 27.67 -31.56 24.37
N GLY A 58 28.41 -30.50 24.72
CA GLY A 58 29.47 -29.94 23.90
C GLY A 58 28.98 -29.01 22.78
N ILE A 59 27.74 -28.52 22.86
CA ILE A 59 27.16 -27.56 21.90
C ILE A 59 27.40 -26.13 22.40
N LYS A 60 27.89 -25.28 21.51
CA LYS A 60 28.09 -23.86 21.78
C LYS A 60 26.75 -23.11 21.75
N ARG A 61 26.48 -22.32 22.79
CA ARG A 61 25.24 -21.55 23.01
C ARG A 61 25.56 -20.12 23.41
N VAL A 62 24.67 -19.19 23.11
CA VAL A 62 24.83 -17.77 23.49
C VAL A 62 24.16 -17.53 24.83
N LYS A 63 24.89 -17.04 25.82
CA LYS A 63 24.31 -16.54 27.07
C LYS A 63 23.67 -15.18 26.82
N THR A 64 22.34 -15.16 26.79
CA THR A 64 21.59 -13.90 26.63
C THR A 64 21.56 -13.11 27.94
N ARG A 65 21.14 -11.84 27.88
CA ARG A 65 20.94 -11.00 29.08
C ARG A 65 19.64 -11.33 29.83
N ILE A 66 18.88 -12.33 29.39
CA ILE A 66 17.63 -12.75 29.99
C ILE A 66 17.97 -13.77 31.08
N THR A 67 18.44 -13.30 32.24
CA THR A 67 18.87 -14.18 33.34
C THR A 67 17.77 -14.43 34.38
N GLU A 68 16.88 -13.46 34.59
CA GLU A 68 15.87 -13.47 35.68
C GLU A 68 14.50 -14.03 35.27
N ARG A 69 14.31 -14.43 34.01
CA ARG A 69 13.02 -14.91 33.51
C ARG A 69 12.98 -16.44 33.54
N SER A 70 11.98 -17.02 34.18
CA SER A 70 11.64 -18.43 34.01
C SER A 70 11.06 -18.66 32.61
N ASP A 71 11.87 -19.21 31.70
CA ASP A 71 11.49 -19.49 30.30
C ASP A 71 12.22 -20.76 29.81
N HIS A 72 11.92 -21.19 28.58
CA HIS A 72 12.51 -22.39 28.00
C HIS A 72 14.05 -22.26 27.89
N PRO A 73 14.85 -23.27 28.31
CA PRO A 73 16.31 -23.19 28.30
C PRO A 73 16.92 -22.86 26.94
N GLU A 74 16.32 -23.35 25.85
CA GLU A 74 16.79 -23.06 24.48
C GLU A 74 16.58 -21.59 24.07
N PHE A 75 15.63 -20.88 24.65
CA PHE A 75 15.41 -19.46 24.39
C PHE A 75 16.40 -18.58 25.17
N ILE A 76 16.68 -18.98 26.42
CA ILE A 76 17.65 -18.30 27.30
C ILE A 76 19.08 -18.52 26.78
N TYR A 77 19.38 -19.76 26.37
CA TYR A 77 20.68 -20.21 25.87
C TYR A 77 20.59 -20.79 24.44
N PRO A 78 20.31 -19.94 23.43
CA PRO A 78 20.11 -20.40 22.06
C PRO A 78 21.42 -20.89 21.42
N ILE A 79 21.31 -21.92 20.59
CA ILE A 79 22.43 -22.56 19.90
C ILE A 79 23.00 -21.60 18.87
N ILE A 80 24.31 -21.36 18.90
CA ILE A 80 24.96 -20.48 17.92
C ILE A 80 25.18 -21.20 16.60
N LEU A 81 24.77 -20.58 15.48
CA LEU A 81 24.92 -21.13 14.14
C LEU A 81 25.52 -20.11 13.16
N PRO A 82 26.43 -20.54 12.26
CA PRO A 82 26.99 -19.69 11.23
C PRO A 82 25.98 -19.48 10.09
N GLY A 83 25.67 -18.22 9.79
CA GLY A 83 24.67 -17.88 8.78
C GLY A 83 25.01 -18.35 7.35
N GLU A 84 26.29 -18.52 7.03
CA GLU A 84 26.77 -18.87 5.68
C GLU A 84 26.78 -20.39 5.42
N CYS A 85 26.63 -21.21 6.46
CA CYS A 85 26.66 -22.67 6.33
C CYS A 85 25.40 -23.21 5.64
N LEU A 86 25.59 -24.24 4.80
CA LEU A 86 24.50 -24.92 4.10
C LEU A 86 23.47 -25.51 5.08
N PHE A 87 23.92 -26.10 6.19
CA PHE A 87 23.03 -26.63 7.23
C PHE A 87 22.07 -25.55 7.74
N THR A 88 22.60 -24.40 8.15
CA THR A 88 21.81 -23.27 8.66
C THR A 88 20.87 -22.71 7.61
N GLN A 89 21.29 -22.65 6.33
CA GLN A 89 20.42 -22.23 5.24
C GLN A 89 19.24 -23.20 5.03
N ARG A 90 19.48 -24.51 5.09
CA ARG A 90 18.42 -25.53 4.99
C ARG A 90 17.50 -25.54 6.19
N LEU A 91 18.02 -25.30 7.40
CA LEU A 91 17.24 -25.12 8.60
C LEU A 91 16.27 -23.92 8.47
N ILE A 92 16.76 -22.77 8.02
CA ILE A 92 15.92 -21.58 7.78
C ILE A 92 14.85 -21.88 6.71
N GLU A 93 15.22 -22.58 5.64
CA GLU A 93 14.28 -22.97 4.58
C GLU A 93 13.19 -23.92 5.10
N TYR A 94 13.54 -24.87 5.95
CA TYR A 94 12.61 -25.77 6.62
C TYR A 94 11.59 -24.98 7.46
N TYR A 95 12.05 -24.12 8.37
CA TYR A 95 11.17 -23.29 9.19
C TYR A 95 10.31 -22.33 8.36
N HIS A 96 10.85 -21.77 7.27
CA HIS A 96 10.07 -20.96 6.34
C HIS A 96 8.90 -21.74 5.72
N ARG A 97 9.13 -22.99 5.29
CA ARG A 97 8.09 -23.83 4.66
C ARG A 97 7.07 -24.35 5.66
N GLN A 98 7.52 -24.82 6.83
CA GLN A 98 6.65 -25.32 7.90
C GLN A 98 5.70 -24.23 8.42
N ASN A 99 6.18 -22.98 8.49
CA ASN A 99 5.37 -21.85 8.93
C ASN A 99 4.71 -21.11 7.76
N CYS A 100 4.13 -21.86 6.81
CA CYS A 100 3.32 -21.32 5.72
C CYS A 100 3.97 -20.18 4.93
N HIS A 101 5.27 -20.28 4.62
CA HIS A 101 6.03 -19.25 3.93
C HIS A 101 6.15 -17.91 4.70
N ALA A 102 6.27 -18.00 6.03
CA ALA A 102 6.46 -16.85 6.91
C ALA A 102 7.51 -15.85 6.39
N GLY A 103 7.15 -14.57 6.44
CA GLY A 103 8.03 -13.46 6.05
C GLY A 103 9.23 -13.31 6.99
N THR A 104 10.21 -12.50 6.59
CA THR A 104 11.50 -12.39 7.28
C THR A 104 11.38 -12.05 8.77
N GLN A 105 10.46 -11.16 9.19
CA GLN A 105 10.35 -10.78 10.60
C GLN A 105 9.79 -11.90 11.48
N ILE A 106 8.71 -12.54 11.03
CA ILE A 106 8.10 -13.67 11.75
C ILE A 106 9.11 -14.81 11.88
N LEU A 107 9.80 -15.12 10.79
CA LEU A 107 10.79 -16.20 10.76
C LEU A 107 12.01 -15.91 11.66
N LEU A 108 12.42 -14.64 11.79
CA LEU A 108 13.44 -14.25 12.75
C LEU A 108 12.99 -14.48 14.20
N GLY A 109 11.72 -14.22 14.53
CA GLY A 109 11.15 -14.51 15.84
C GLY A 109 11.18 -16.01 16.16
N ILE A 110 10.64 -16.84 15.26
CA ILE A 110 10.58 -18.31 15.42
C ILE A 110 11.98 -18.89 15.59
N LEU A 111 12.94 -18.51 14.73
CA LEU A 111 14.30 -19.04 14.82
C LEU A 111 15.02 -18.60 16.11
N ARG A 112 14.66 -17.43 16.67
CA ARG A 112 15.28 -16.89 17.88
C ARG A 112 14.95 -17.71 19.12
N GLU A 113 13.83 -18.43 19.11
CA GLU A 113 13.41 -19.31 20.22
C GLU A 113 14.42 -20.42 20.53
N ARG A 114 15.21 -20.85 19.53
CA ARG A 114 16.16 -21.96 19.68
C ARG A 114 17.58 -21.64 19.20
N PHE A 115 17.73 -20.69 18.27
CA PHE A 115 18.98 -20.44 17.56
C PHE A 115 19.42 -18.97 17.61
N TRP A 116 20.74 -18.78 17.76
CA TRP A 116 21.42 -17.52 17.51
C TRP A 116 22.19 -17.63 16.19
N ILE A 117 21.56 -17.21 15.09
CA ILE A 117 22.19 -17.26 13.76
C ILE A 117 23.00 -15.97 13.53
N VAL A 118 24.30 -16.11 13.27
CA VAL A 118 25.17 -14.98 12.96
C VAL A 118 24.69 -14.28 11.68
N ARG A 119 24.47 -12.96 11.75
CA ARG A 119 23.89 -12.14 10.66
C ARG A 119 22.51 -12.67 10.18
N SER A 120 21.71 -13.22 11.09
CA SER A 120 20.40 -13.86 10.85
C SER A 120 19.53 -13.12 9.83
N ARG A 121 19.31 -11.81 10.00
CA ARG A 121 18.44 -11.01 9.11
C ARG A 121 18.89 -11.04 7.65
N LYS A 122 20.20 -11.00 7.37
CA LYS A 122 20.75 -11.05 6.01
C LYS A 122 20.46 -12.41 5.37
N VAL A 123 20.71 -13.49 6.12
CA VAL A 123 20.55 -14.87 5.64
C VAL A 123 19.09 -15.22 5.46
N VAL A 124 18.24 -14.94 6.46
CA VAL A 124 16.79 -15.20 6.39
C VAL A 124 16.17 -14.44 5.21
N ARG A 125 16.52 -13.16 5.01
CA ARG A 125 16.06 -12.38 3.86
C ARG A 125 16.50 -13.00 2.53
N LYS A 126 17.73 -13.53 2.43
CA LYS A 126 18.23 -14.24 1.25
C LYS A 126 17.38 -15.47 0.96
N ILE A 127 17.14 -16.33 1.95
CA ILE A 127 16.36 -17.58 1.80
C ILE A 127 14.92 -17.30 1.40
N VAL A 128 14.24 -16.37 2.07
CA VAL A 128 12.86 -15.98 1.72
C VAL A 128 12.79 -15.40 0.30
N ARG A 129 13.78 -14.59 -0.10
CA ARG A 129 13.86 -14.05 -1.47
C ARG A 129 14.14 -15.11 -2.52
N SER A 130 14.88 -16.17 -2.21
CA SER A 130 15.15 -17.28 -3.14
C SER A 130 13.98 -18.26 -3.26
N CYS A 131 13.02 -18.26 -2.33
CA CYS A 131 11.87 -19.15 -2.37
C CYS A 131 11.01 -18.92 -3.62
N ILE A 132 10.88 -19.96 -4.45
CA ILE A 132 10.14 -19.89 -5.73
C ILE A 132 8.66 -19.55 -5.50
N ARG A 133 8.02 -20.13 -4.49
CA ARG A 133 6.61 -19.84 -4.17
C ARG A 133 6.44 -18.37 -3.77
N CYS A 134 7.25 -17.86 -2.85
CA CYS A 134 7.22 -16.43 -2.49
C CYS A 134 7.56 -15.52 -3.68
N LYS A 135 8.52 -15.90 -4.53
CA LYS A 135 8.84 -15.14 -5.75
C LYS A 135 7.64 -15.06 -6.68
N ARG A 136 6.94 -16.17 -6.94
CA ARG A 136 5.75 -16.19 -7.79
C ARG A 136 4.63 -15.29 -7.25
N TYR A 137 4.31 -15.38 -5.97
CA TYR A 137 3.28 -14.53 -5.34
C TYR A 137 3.69 -13.04 -5.25
N LYS A 138 4.99 -12.75 -5.16
CA LYS A 138 5.51 -11.38 -5.10
C LYS A 138 5.87 -10.82 -6.49
N CYS A 139 5.81 -11.64 -7.54
CA CYS A 139 6.13 -11.23 -8.89
C CYS A 139 5.09 -10.19 -9.31
N LYS A 140 5.50 -8.93 -9.34
CA LYS A 140 4.75 -7.90 -10.05
C LYS A 140 4.95 -8.13 -11.55
N SER A 141 4.01 -7.67 -12.36
CA SER A 141 4.16 -7.56 -13.81
C SER A 141 5.54 -6.95 -14.14
N PRO A 142 6.20 -7.36 -15.24
CA PRO A 142 7.51 -6.85 -15.60
C PRO A 142 7.53 -5.32 -15.53
N ASN A 143 8.59 -4.75 -14.97
CA ASN A 143 8.80 -3.31 -14.94
C ASN A 143 8.84 -2.81 -16.38
N SER A 144 7.75 -2.23 -16.85
CA SER A 144 7.79 -1.30 -17.96
C SER A 144 8.61 -0.09 -17.51
N GLU A 145 9.40 0.50 -18.42
CA GLU A 145 9.95 1.83 -18.20
C GLU A 145 8.83 2.77 -17.72
N PRO A 146 9.09 3.64 -16.73
CA PRO A 146 8.10 4.59 -16.28
C PRO A 146 7.69 5.45 -17.48
N VAL A 147 6.50 5.17 -18.00
CA VAL A 147 5.93 5.94 -19.10
C VAL A 147 5.79 7.38 -18.59
N SER A 148 6.27 8.34 -19.38
CA SER A 148 6.15 9.76 -19.04
C SER A 148 4.71 10.09 -18.66
N LEU A 149 4.54 10.83 -17.58
CA LEU A 149 3.21 11.24 -17.13
C LEU A 149 2.53 12.04 -18.25
N PRO A 150 1.25 11.76 -18.58
CA PRO A 150 0.53 12.55 -19.57
C PRO A 150 0.62 14.05 -19.25
N GLY A 151 0.80 14.91 -20.25
CA GLY A 151 0.92 16.37 -20.02
C GLY A 151 -0.26 16.97 -19.24
N ASP A 152 -1.46 16.37 -19.38
CA ASP A 152 -2.66 16.68 -18.59
C ASP A 152 -2.49 16.48 -17.06
N ARG A 153 -1.42 15.79 -16.62
CA ARG A 153 -1.06 15.55 -15.20
C ARG A 153 0.01 16.51 -14.66
N VAL A 154 0.71 17.22 -15.55
CA VAL A 154 1.90 18.02 -15.20
C VAL A 154 1.68 19.52 -15.42
N ASN A 155 0.77 19.89 -16.33
CA ASN A 155 0.43 21.29 -16.59
C ASN A 155 -0.37 21.91 -15.44
N ASP A 156 -0.17 23.21 -15.21
CA ASP A 156 -0.95 24.02 -14.27
C ASP A 156 -2.43 24.06 -14.70
N ALA A 157 -3.20 23.10 -14.21
CA ALA A 157 -4.63 22.98 -14.43
C ALA A 157 -5.39 23.40 -13.17
N ALA A 158 -6.62 23.90 -13.34
CA ALA A 158 -7.50 24.14 -12.20
C ALA A 158 -7.89 22.82 -11.53
N VAL A 159 -8.22 22.85 -10.23
CA VAL A 159 -8.72 21.66 -9.55
C VAL A 159 -9.93 21.09 -10.28
N PHE A 160 -9.91 19.77 -10.50
CA PHE A 160 -10.94 19.04 -11.24
C PHE A 160 -11.10 19.43 -12.73
N GLU A 161 -10.17 20.16 -13.33
CA GLU A 161 -10.18 20.40 -14.79
C GLU A 161 -9.92 19.10 -15.56
N VAL A 162 -9.02 18.25 -15.04
CA VAL A 162 -8.78 16.89 -15.53
C VAL A 162 -9.14 15.91 -14.43
N VAL A 163 -10.11 15.03 -14.72
CA VAL A 163 -10.65 14.10 -13.72
C VAL A 163 -10.58 12.66 -14.18
N GLY A 164 -10.29 11.77 -13.22
CA GLY A 164 -10.46 10.33 -13.34
C GLY A 164 -11.72 9.93 -12.60
N VAL A 165 -12.50 9.02 -13.19
CA VAL A 165 -13.76 8.55 -12.66
C VAL A 165 -13.72 7.04 -12.52
N ASP A 166 -14.14 6.56 -11.35
CA ASP A 166 -14.24 5.13 -11.05
C ASP A 166 -15.45 4.84 -10.16
N LEU A 167 -15.86 3.58 -10.12
CA LEU A 167 -16.96 3.08 -9.30
C LEU A 167 -16.46 2.08 -8.26
N ALA A 168 -16.71 2.38 -6.99
CA ALA A 168 -16.43 1.48 -5.88
C ALA A 168 -17.72 0.84 -5.38
N GLY A 169 -17.73 -0.49 -5.27
CA GLY A 169 -18.87 -1.21 -4.69
C GLY A 169 -18.89 -2.70 -5.08
N PRO A 170 -20.02 -3.39 -4.82
CA PRO A 170 -21.18 -2.87 -4.09
C PRO A 170 -20.94 -2.72 -2.58
N LEU A 171 -21.55 -1.71 -1.98
CA LEU A 171 -21.83 -1.62 -0.55
C LEU A 171 -23.27 -2.05 -0.30
N TYR A 172 -23.55 -2.52 0.92
CA TYR A 172 -24.90 -2.89 1.34
C TYR A 172 -25.42 -1.86 2.34
N VAL A 173 -26.58 -1.29 2.06
CA VAL A 173 -27.30 -0.41 3.00
C VAL A 173 -28.31 -1.23 3.81
N LYS A 174 -28.85 -0.65 4.89
CA LYS A 174 -29.96 -1.24 5.66
C LYS A 174 -31.11 -1.63 4.69
N GLY A 175 -31.62 -2.84 4.84
CA GLY A 175 -32.60 -3.43 3.91
C GLY A 175 -31.99 -4.26 2.78
N GLY A 176 -30.67 -4.45 2.75
CA GLY A 176 -29.99 -5.37 1.82
C GLY A 176 -29.85 -4.83 0.39
N GLN A 177 -30.24 -3.58 0.15
CA GLN A 177 -30.08 -2.93 -1.14
C GLN A 177 -28.61 -2.65 -1.41
N LYS A 178 -28.22 -2.77 -2.69
CA LYS A 178 -26.86 -2.46 -3.13
C LYS A 178 -26.74 -0.96 -3.40
N SER A 179 -25.60 -0.40 -3.06
CA SER A 179 -25.21 0.95 -3.43
C SER A 179 -23.76 0.96 -3.90
N TRP A 180 -23.42 1.94 -4.71
CA TRP A 180 -22.08 2.13 -5.26
C TRP A 180 -21.65 3.57 -5.02
N ILE A 181 -20.35 3.80 -5.02
CA ILE A 181 -19.76 5.12 -4.86
C ILE A 181 -19.07 5.47 -6.16
N VAL A 182 -19.51 6.57 -6.76
CA VAL A 182 -18.80 7.21 -7.88
C VAL A 182 -17.70 8.07 -7.26
N LEU A 183 -16.45 7.73 -7.57
CA LEU A 183 -15.28 8.49 -7.18
C LEU A 183 -14.84 9.35 -8.36
N PHE A 184 -14.82 10.66 -8.14
CA PHE A 184 -14.16 11.63 -9.02
C PHE A 184 -12.83 12.02 -8.39
N THR A 185 -11.73 11.98 -9.13
CA THR A 185 -10.43 12.45 -8.63
C THR A 185 -9.72 13.37 -9.60
N CYS A 186 -9.12 14.44 -9.07
CA CYS A 186 -8.32 15.38 -9.84
C CYS A 186 -6.94 14.80 -10.20
N ALA A 187 -6.56 14.88 -11.48
CA ALA A 187 -5.26 14.38 -11.97
C ALA A 187 -4.07 15.11 -11.36
N THR A 188 -4.19 16.42 -11.22
CA THR A 188 -3.13 17.32 -10.76
C THR A 188 -2.96 17.24 -9.25
N TYR A 189 -3.97 17.66 -8.48
CA TYR A 189 -3.87 17.80 -7.03
C TYR A 189 -4.31 16.56 -6.25
N ARG A 190 -4.74 15.50 -6.94
CA ARG A 190 -5.19 14.23 -6.34
C ARG A 190 -6.36 14.41 -5.35
N ALA A 191 -7.10 15.51 -5.44
CA ALA A 191 -8.33 15.73 -4.70
C ALA A 191 -9.40 14.71 -5.10
N VAL A 192 -10.32 14.38 -4.20
CA VAL A 192 -11.43 13.46 -4.45
C VAL A 192 -12.78 14.12 -4.19
N HIS A 193 -13.79 13.71 -4.94
CA HIS A 193 -15.20 13.94 -4.66
C HIS A 193 -15.96 12.62 -4.75
N LEU A 194 -16.82 12.34 -3.77
CA LEU A 194 -17.51 11.07 -3.64
C LEU A 194 -19.03 11.26 -3.74
N GLU A 195 -19.66 10.44 -4.59
CA GLU A 195 -21.09 10.46 -4.82
C GLU A 195 -21.69 9.08 -4.63
N LEU A 196 -22.70 8.94 -3.78
CA LEU A 196 -23.43 7.68 -3.63
C LEU A 196 -24.44 7.52 -4.78
N THR A 197 -24.53 6.31 -5.30
CA THR A 197 -25.52 5.91 -6.31
C THR A 197 -26.18 4.58 -5.94
N SER A 198 -27.46 4.45 -6.24
CA SER A 198 -28.25 3.24 -6.01
C SER A 198 -28.16 2.22 -7.16
N SER A 199 -27.48 2.55 -8.26
CA SER A 199 -27.29 1.63 -9.40
C SER A 199 -26.00 1.90 -10.19
N LEU A 200 -25.62 0.93 -11.01
CA LEU A 200 -24.55 1.02 -12.02
C LEU A 200 -25.09 1.47 -13.38
N SER A 201 -26.27 2.07 -13.48
CA SER A 201 -26.81 2.51 -14.78
C SER A 201 -26.13 3.78 -15.28
N THR A 202 -26.23 4.01 -16.59
CA THR A 202 -25.79 5.26 -17.23
C THR A 202 -26.49 6.47 -16.61
N ASP A 203 -27.81 6.42 -16.44
CA ASP A 203 -28.60 7.52 -15.85
C ASP A 203 -28.12 7.89 -14.44
N ALA A 204 -27.90 6.88 -13.60
CA ALA A 204 -27.49 7.12 -12.22
C ALA A 204 -26.09 7.74 -12.16
N PHE A 205 -25.20 7.33 -13.07
CA PHE A 205 -23.91 7.99 -13.26
C PHE A 205 -24.06 9.43 -13.76
N LEU A 206 -24.91 9.72 -14.76
CA LEU A 206 -25.12 11.08 -15.26
C LEU A 206 -25.66 12.03 -14.17
N LEU A 207 -26.55 11.54 -13.31
CA LEU A 207 -27.00 12.29 -12.14
C LEU A 207 -25.86 12.59 -11.17
N SER A 208 -24.97 11.62 -10.91
CA SER A 208 -23.77 11.85 -10.09
C SER A 208 -22.82 12.87 -10.73
N LEU A 209 -22.62 12.80 -12.05
CA LEU A 209 -21.79 13.74 -12.79
C LEU A 209 -22.36 15.16 -12.74
N ARG A 210 -23.68 15.31 -12.84
CA ARG A 210 -24.35 16.61 -12.69
C ARG A 210 -24.13 17.20 -11.30
N ARG A 211 -24.25 16.38 -10.25
CA ARG A 211 -23.98 16.80 -8.86
C ARG A 211 -22.51 17.19 -8.64
N PHE A 212 -21.59 16.42 -9.20
CA PHE A 212 -20.17 16.75 -9.21
C PHE A 212 -19.91 18.10 -9.88
N ILE A 213 -20.40 18.31 -11.12
CA ILE A 213 -20.21 19.55 -11.87
C ILE A 213 -20.78 20.75 -11.11
N ALA A 214 -21.95 20.59 -10.50
CA ALA A 214 -22.60 21.66 -9.73
C ALA A 214 -21.77 22.09 -8.50
N ARG A 215 -21.06 21.16 -7.85
CA ARG A 215 -20.27 21.45 -6.63
C ARG A 215 -18.81 21.77 -6.90
N ARG A 216 -18.24 21.17 -7.94
CA ARG A 216 -16.79 21.16 -8.21
C ARG A 216 -16.44 21.81 -9.54
N GLY A 217 -17.40 22.32 -10.30
CA GLY A 217 -17.14 22.91 -11.62
C GLY A 217 -17.06 21.87 -12.73
N ARG A 218 -17.16 22.35 -13.97
CA ARG A 218 -17.18 21.51 -15.15
C ARG A 218 -15.76 21.07 -15.53
N PRO A 219 -15.48 19.75 -15.62
CA PRO A 219 -14.17 19.29 -16.07
C PRO A 219 -13.98 19.57 -17.57
N ARG A 220 -12.74 19.77 -17.98
CA ARG A 220 -12.34 19.80 -19.40
C ARG A 220 -12.18 18.38 -19.95
N VAL A 221 -11.57 17.49 -19.16
CA VAL A 221 -11.26 16.11 -19.56
C VAL A 221 -11.72 15.11 -18.50
N ILE A 222 -12.41 14.06 -18.93
CA ILE A 222 -12.78 12.91 -18.09
C ILE A 222 -12.04 11.67 -18.58
N TYR A 223 -11.36 10.97 -17.67
CA TYR A 223 -10.79 9.65 -17.85
C TYR A 223 -11.63 8.60 -17.14
N SER A 224 -11.90 7.47 -17.80
CA SER A 224 -12.61 6.33 -17.19
C SER A 224 -12.11 5.00 -17.74
N ASP A 225 -12.46 3.91 -17.07
CA ASP A 225 -12.39 2.57 -17.67
C ASP A 225 -13.49 2.36 -18.73
N ASN A 226 -13.48 1.19 -19.36
CA ASN A 226 -14.46 0.81 -20.39
C ASN A 226 -15.77 0.25 -19.80
N GLY A 227 -16.12 0.57 -18.56
CA GLY A 227 -17.39 0.20 -17.96
C GLY A 227 -18.59 0.61 -18.84
N THR A 228 -19.61 -0.26 -18.90
CA THR A 228 -20.77 -0.07 -19.78
C THR A 228 -21.54 1.21 -19.47
N ASN A 229 -21.62 1.59 -18.21
CA ASN A 229 -22.21 2.83 -17.72
C ASN A 229 -21.46 4.07 -18.23
N PHE A 230 -20.12 4.03 -18.28
CA PHE A 230 -19.31 5.15 -18.80
C PHE A 230 -19.36 5.21 -20.33
N ARG A 231 -19.36 4.05 -21.00
CA ARG A 231 -19.57 3.96 -22.45
C ARG A 231 -20.93 4.51 -22.86
N GLY A 232 -21.99 4.17 -22.12
CA GLY A 232 -23.32 4.72 -22.30
C GLY A 232 -23.35 6.24 -22.11
N ALA A 233 -22.78 6.74 -21.00
CA ALA A 233 -22.74 8.17 -20.71
C ALA A 233 -21.98 8.96 -21.77
N HIS A 234 -20.85 8.42 -22.24
CA HIS A 234 -20.12 9.00 -23.36
C HIS A 234 -20.98 9.03 -24.64
N GLY A 235 -21.69 7.94 -24.95
CA GLY A 235 -22.62 7.86 -26.07
C GLY A 235 -23.67 8.98 -26.03
N GLU A 236 -24.35 9.12 -24.89
CA GLU A 236 -25.37 10.16 -24.70
C GLU A 236 -24.79 11.59 -24.82
N LEU A 237 -23.64 11.86 -24.19
CA LEU A 237 -22.98 13.16 -24.28
C LEU A 237 -22.42 13.46 -25.68
N SER A 238 -22.06 12.43 -26.44
CA SER A 238 -21.56 12.57 -27.82
C SER A 238 -22.65 12.84 -28.83
N GLY A 239 -23.89 12.42 -28.54
CA GLY A 239 -25.07 12.69 -29.37
C GLY A 239 -25.66 14.10 -29.21
N ILE A 240 -25.11 14.93 -28.31
CA ILE A 240 -25.55 16.31 -28.11
C ILE A 240 -25.11 17.19 -29.28
N ASP A 241 -26.05 17.97 -29.83
CA ASP A 241 -25.76 19.03 -30.80
C ASP A 241 -25.04 20.21 -30.13
N TRP A 242 -23.72 20.25 -30.31
CA TRP A 242 -22.87 21.28 -29.74
C TRP A 242 -23.04 22.65 -30.41
N GLU A 243 -23.54 22.74 -31.64
CA GLU A 243 -23.80 24.03 -32.27
C GLU A 243 -24.94 24.76 -31.57
N LYS A 244 -25.99 24.02 -31.18
CA LYS A 244 -27.11 24.55 -30.42
C LYS A 244 -26.71 24.92 -28.99
N VAL A 245 -25.84 24.14 -28.36
CA VAL A 245 -25.34 24.43 -27.01
C VAL A 245 -24.47 25.68 -26.99
N LEU A 246 -23.55 25.84 -27.95
CA LEU A 246 -22.67 27.01 -28.06
C LEU A 246 -23.44 28.30 -28.32
N LYS A 247 -24.59 28.22 -28.99
CA LYS A 247 -25.51 29.37 -29.19
C LYS A 247 -26.23 29.79 -27.90
N LEU A 248 -26.46 28.86 -26.97
CA LEU A 248 -27.24 29.10 -25.74
C LEU A 248 -26.38 29.34 -24.51
N ALA A 249 -25.15 28.82 -24.49
CA ALA A 249 -24.25 28.95 -23.35
C ALA A 249 -22.79 28.89 -23.79
N THR A 250 -21.93 29.64 -23.10
CA THR A 250 -20.47 29.62 -23.27
C THR A 250 -19.86 28.38 -22.60
N VAL A 251 -20.34 27.19 -22.97
CA VAL A 251 -19.97 25.91 -22.35
C VAL A 251 -19.11 25.10 -23.30
N GLN A 252 -17.93 24.71 -22.84
CA GLN A 252 -17.03 23.85 -23.60
C GLN A 252 -17.43 22.37 -23.51
N ARG A 253 -17.19 21.63 -24.59
CA ARG A 253 -17.37 20.18 -24.66
C ARG A 253 -16.38 19.47 -23.73
N ILE A 254 -16.88 18.49 -22.97
CA ILE A 254 -16.02 17.61 -22.18
C ILE A 254 -15.35 16.63 -23.14
N ILE A 255 -14.02 16.53 -23.06
CA ILE A 255 -13.24 15.51 -23.76
C ILE A 255 -13.24 14.25 -22.92
N TRP A 256 -13.77 13.15 -23.45
CA TRP A 256 -13.76 11.86 -22.77
C TRP A 256 -12.63 10.97 -23.31
N LYS A 257 -11.85 10.37 -22.40
CA LYS A 257 -10.74 9.47 -22.73
C LYS A 257 -10.92 8.15 -22.00
N PHE A 258 -10.98 7.05 -22.74
CA PHE A 258 -11.06 5.70 -22.16
C PHE A 258 -9.67 5.10 -22.00
N ASN A 259 -9.46 4.34 -20.91
CA ASN A 259 -8.24 3.57 -20.76
C ASN A 259 -8.12 2.52 -21.88
N PRO A 260 -6.91 2.31 -22.44
CA PRO A 260 -6.67 1.17 -23.33
C PRO A 260 -6.96 -0.14 -22.59
N ALA A 261 -7.64 -1.09 -23.23
CA ALA A 261 -8.11 -2.33 -22.59
C ALA A 261 -6.99 -3.16 -21.92
N THR A 262 -5.75 -3.04 -22.41
CA THR A 262 -4.56 -3.74 -21.90
C THR A 262 -3.70 -2.89 -20.96
N ALA A 263 -4.05 -1.63 -20.71
CA ALA A 263 -3.21 -0.66 -20.03
C ALA A 263 -3.79 -0.21 -18.68
N ALA A 264 -4.04 -1.17 -17.78
CA ALA A 264 -4.60 -0.92 -16.44
C ALA A 264 -3.80 0.12 -15.63
N TRP A 265 -2.49 0.28 -15.88
CA TRP A 265 -1.66 1.29 -15.21
C TRP A 265 -2.10 2.73 -15.48
N TRP A 266 -2.82 3.01 -16.58
CA TRP A 266 -3.42 4.33 -16.84
C TRP A 266 -4.46 4.71 -15.78
N GLY A 267 -5.12 3.74 -15.15
CA GLY A 267 -6.06 3.95 -14.04
C GLY A 267 -5.43 3.95 -12.66
N GLY A 268 -4.14 3.62 -12.54
CA GLY A 268 -3.47 3.43 -11.24
C GLY A 268 -3.53 4.63 -10.29
N TRP A 269 -3.76 5.83 -10.84
CA TRP A 269 -3.84 7.06 -10.05
C TRP A 269 -5.17 7.23 -9.32
N TRP A 270 -6.29 6.72 -9.83
CA TRP A 270 -7.56 6.66 -9.09
C TRP A 270 -7.76 5.32 -8.36
N GLU A 271 -7.21 4.21 -8.85
CA GLU A 271 -7.25 2.90 -8.18
C GLU A 271 -6.67 2.96 -6.76
N MET A 272 -5.56 3.68 -6.59
CA MET A 272 -4.96 3.89 -5.26
C MET A 272 -5.93 4.61 -4.31
N LEU A 273 -6.70 5.59 -4.81
CA LEU A 273 -7.65 6.35 -4.00
C LEU A 273 -8.91 5.53 -3.69
N VAL A 274 -9.36 4.70 -4.62
CA VAL A 274 -10.41 3.70 -4.36
C VAL A 274 -9.98 2.74 -3.25
N ARG A 275 -8.71 2.30 -3.25
CA ARG A 275 -8.18 1.45 -2.17
C ARG A 275 -8.19 2.16 -0.82
N VAL A 276 -7.73 3.42 -0.77
CA VAL A 276 -7.77 4.24 0.46
C VAL A 276 -9.20 4.40 0.97
N LEU A 277 -10.14 4.71 0.09
CA LEU A 277 -11.56 4.82 0.43
C LEU A 277 -12.13 3.52 1.01
N LYS A 278 -11.88 2.38 0.35
CA LYS A 278 -12.35 1.06 0.82
C LYS A 278 -11.78 0.72 2.20
N GLU A 279 -10.52 1.05 2.44
CA GLU A 279 -9.87 0.83 3.73
C GLU A 279 -10.46 1.72 4.83
N LEU A 280 -10.69 3.00 4.55
CA LEU A 280 -11.38 3.92 5.49
C LEU A 280 -12.78 3.41 5.81
N LEU A 281 -13.59 3.10 4.80
CA LEU A 281 -14.95 2.57 4.99
C LEU A 281 -14.96 1.28 5.81
N ARG A 282 -14.01 0.36 5.55
CA ARG A 282 -13.91 -0.90 6.31
C ARG A 282 -13.59 -0.65 7.79
N ARG A 283 -12.73 0.34 8.09
CA ARG A 283 -12.36 0.71 9.46
C ARG A 283 -13.49 1.44 10.19
N THR A 284 -14.18 2.35 9.51
CA THR A 284 -15.26 3.17 10.09
C THR A 284 -16.56 2.38 10.27
N LEU A 285 -16.94 1.56 9.28
CA LEU A 285 -18.23 0.85 9.29
C LEU A 285 -18.16 -0.53 9.97
N GLY A 286 -17.01 -1.21 9.91
CA GLY A 286 -16.87 -2.57 10.43
C GLY A 286 -17.86 -3.55 9.80
N LYS A 287 -18.84 -4.02 10.59
CA LYS A 287 -19.95 -4.90 10.15
C LYS A 287 -21.32 -4.20 10.14
N VAL A 288 -21.38 -2.91 10.48
CA VAL A 288 -22.64 -2.16 10.60
C VAL A 288 -23.17 -1.81 9.21
N LEU A 289 -24.47 -2.01 9.01
CA LEU A 289 -25.18 -1.53 7.83
C LEU A 289 -25.80 -0.16 8.14
N LEU A 290 -25.59 0.81 7.25
CA LEU A 290 -26.13 2.17 7.37
C LEU A 290 -27.30 2.39 6.42
N THR A 291 -28.19 3.34 6.73
CA THR A 291 -29.14 3.87 5.75
C THR A 291 -28.39 4.63 4.64
N THR A 292 -29.07 4.92 3.53
CA THR A 292 -28.50 5.70 2.43
C THR A 292 -28.03 7.08 2.89
N GLU A 293 -28.79 7.76 3.77
CA GLU A 293 -28.45 9.08 4.31
C GLU A 293 -27.26 9.02 5.29
N GLU A 294 -27.26 8.02 6.18
CA GLU A 294 -26.13 7.76 7.09
C GLU A 294 -24.85 7.48 6.27
N LEU A 295 -24.93 6.65 5.23
CA LEU A 295 -23.79 6.32 4.37
C LEU A 295 -23.31 7.54 3.57
N GLN A 296 -24.22 8.35 3.03
CA GLN A 296 -23.88 9.60 2.34
C GLN A 296 -23.11 10.55 3.28
N THR A 297 -23.52 10.63 4.55
CA THR A 297 -22.83 11.46 5.56
C THR A 297 -21.42 10.95 5.83
N VAL A 298 -21.25 9.64 6.05
CA VAL A 298 -19.94 9.02 6.24
C VAL A 298 -19.03 9.23 5.03
N LEU A 299 -19.58 9.27 3.81
CA LEU A 299 -18.81 9.57 2.61
C LEU A 299 -18.30 11.02 2.58
N CYS A 300 -19.07 11.98 3.08
CA CYS A 300 -18.58 13.36 3.25
C CYS A 300 -17.39 13.41 4.21
N ASP A 301 -17.43 12.67 5.32
CA ASP A 301 -16.32 12.58 6.28
C ASP A 301 -15.10 11.90 5.65
N CYS A 302 -15.32 10.80 4.92
CA CYS A 302 -14.25 10.10 4.19
C CYS A 302 -13.61 11.02 3.13
N GLU A 303 -14.41 11.78 2.38
CA GLU A 303 -13.93 12.77 1.40
C GLU A 303 -13.04 13.81 2.08
N SER A 304 -13.48 14.35 3.23
CA SER A 304 -12.73 15.34 4.01
C SER A 304 -11.38 14.78 4.50
N VAL A 305 -11.37 13.56 5.06
CA VAL A 305 -10.16 12.88 5.53
C VAL A 305 -9.19 12.62 4.37
N ILE A 306 -9.69 12.08 3.25
CA ILE A 306 -8.85 11.79 2.08
C ILE A 306 -8.27 13.09 1.54
N ASN A 307 -9.04 14.18 1.46
CA ASN A 307 -8.55 15.46 0.96
C ASN A 307 -7.61 16.20 1.94
N SER A 308 -7.61 15.85 3.23
CA SER A 308 -6.70 16.44 4.22
C SER A 308 -5.34 15.75 4.29
N ARG A 309 -5.17 14.63 3.58
CA ARG A 309 -3.92 13.85 3.60
C ARG A 309 -2.72 14.66 3.06
N PRO A 310 -1.52 14.50 3.64
CA PRO A 310 -0.33 15.14 3.11
C PRO A 310 0.08 14.52 1.76
N LEU A 311 0.42 15.39 0.81
CA LEU A 311 1.04 15.05 -0.48
C LEU A 311 2.56 15.08 -0.37
N THR A 312 3.09 15.94 0.49
CA THR A 312 4.52 16.13 0.74
C THR A 312 4.94 15.54 2.09
N TYR A 313 6.25 15.47 2.33
CA TYR A 313 6.81 14.91 3.56
C TYR A 313 6.31 15.66 4.80
N LEU A 314 6.04 14.90 5.87
CA LEU A 314 5.74 15.43 7.18
C LEU A 314 7.04 15.66 7.93
N SER A 315 7.41 16.92 8.15
CA SER A 315 8.55 17.25 9.01
C SER A 315 8.18 17.13 10.49
N GLU A 316 9.16 16.72 11.30
CA GLU A 316 9.05 16.66 12.76
C GLU A 316 9.43 18.00 13.43
N ASN A 317 9.97 18.98 12.68
CA ASN A 317 10.32 20.30 13.20
C ASN A 317 9.12 21.26 13.14
N SER A 318 8.89 22.04 14.19
CA SER A 318 7.79 23.02 14.28
C SER A 318 7.94 24.23 13.34
N ASP A 319 9.17 24.51 12.89
CA ASP A 319 9.47 25.67 12.04
C ASP A 319 9.30 25.38 10.54
N ASP A 320 9.10 24.11 10.19
CA ASP A 320 8.91 23.69 8.81
C ASP A 320 7.49 23.96 8.32
N LEU A 321 7.35 24.25 7.02
CA LEU A 321 6.07 24.57 6.41
C LEU A 321 5.09 23.39 6.50
N VAL A 322 3.82 23.69 6.81
CA VAL A 322 2.73 22.70 6.82
C VAL A 322 2.71 21.93 5.48
N PRO A 323 2.61 20.59 5.52
CA PRO A 323 2.60 19.75 4.32
C PRO A 323 1.45 20.12 3.39
N LEU A 324 1.67 20.03 2.07
CA LEU A 324 0.60 20.29 1.10
C LEU A 324 -0.47 19.21 1.17
N SER A 325 -1.74 19.57 1.13
CA SER A 325 -2.85 18.63 1.04
C SER A 325 -3.80 18.99 -0.12
N PRO A 326 -4.53 18.02 -0.70
CA PRO A 326 -5.49 18.32 -1.76
C PRO A 326 -6.55 19.36 -1.37
N ALA A 327 -6.96 19.38 -0.10
CA ALA A 327 -7.94 20.31 0.44
C ALA A 327 -7.51 21.78 0.27
N MET A 328 -6.20 22.07 0.30
CA MET A 328 -5.66 23.41 0.09
C MET A 328 -6.00 23.97 -1.29
N PHE A 329 -6.24 23.11 -2.28
CA PHE A 329 -6.53 23.48 -3.66
C PHE A 329 -8.04 23.50 -3.97
N LEU A 330 -8.89 22.81 -3.19
CA LEU A 330 -10.34 22.72 -3.42
C LEU A 330 -11.07 24.08 -3.44
N VAL A 331 -10.45 25.14 -2.94
CA VAL A 331 -10.97 26.51 -2.91
C VAL A 331 -10.99 27.16 -4.30
N GLU A 332 -10.29 26.60 -5.30
CA GLU A 332 -10.17 27.15 -6.66
C GLU A 332 -11.51 27.26 -7.41
N ASN A 333 -12.50 26.39 -7.17
CA ASN A 333 -13.76 26.39 -7.95
C ASN A 333 -14.83 27.31 -7.37
N ARG A 334 -14.47 28.58 -7.27
CA ARG A 334 -15.43 29.68 -7.21
C ARG A 334 -15.18 30.56 -8.43
N ASN A 335 -15.82 30.21 -9.55
CA ASN A 335 -16.35 31.22 -10.45
C ASN A 335 -17.42 32.01 -9.67
N LEU A 336 -16.97 32.79 -8.69
CA LEU A 336 -17.70 33.88 -8.07
C LEU A 336 -17.15 35.16 -8.68
N ASP A 337 -17.08 35.22 -10.01
CA ASP A 337 -17.06 36.52 -10.65
C ASP A 337 -18.44 37.10 -10.32
N VAL A 338 -18.45 38.00 -9.33
CA VAL A 338 -19.56 38.90 -9.02
C VAL A 338 -19.08 40.28 -9.47
N PRO A 339 -18.96 40.51 -10.80
CA PRO A 339 -18.46 41.77 -11.33
C PRO A 339 -19.29 42.97 -10.86
N ASP A 340 -20.54 42.74 -10.48
CA ASP A 340 -21.47 43.68 -9.85
C ASP A 340 -21.03 44.12 -8.43
N ILE A 341 -20.54 43.19 -7.59
CA ILE A 341 -19.99 43.50 -6.26
C ILE A 341 -18.56 44.07 -6.40
N ASP A 342 -17.76 43.53 -7.33
CA ASP A 342 -16.39 43.98 -7.59
C ASP A 342 -16.32 45.39 -8.22
N TYR A 343 -17.38 45.84 -8.91
CA TYR A 343 -17.51 47.20 -9.41
C TYR A 343 -17.86 48.22 -8.31
N ARG A 344 -18.57 47.78 -7.26
CA ARG A 344 -19.05 48.68 -6.18
C ARG A 344 -17.99 48.97 -5.12
N ASP A 345 -17.00 48.08 -4.93
CA ASP A 345 -16.04 48.12 -3.81
C ASP A 345 -14.58 48.13 -4.31
N THR A 346 -14.24 49.17 -5.09
CA THR A 346 -13.05 49.27 -5.94
C THR A 346 -11.70 49.36 -5.20
N VAL A 347 -11.67 49.55 -3.88
CA VAL A 347 -10.43 49.83 -3.13
C VAL A 347 -9.99 48.68 -2.21
N ASN A 348 -10.93 47.94 -1.59
CA ASN A 348 -10.60 46.91 -0.59
C ASN A 348 -10.66 45.46 -1.13
N LEU A 349 -11.60 45.13 -2.02
CA LEU A 349 -11.72 43.77 -2.57
C LEU A 349 -10.55 43.41 -3.51
N ARG A 350 -10.04 44.36 -4.30
CA ARG A 350 -8.85 44.15 -5.16
C ARG A 350 -7.63 43.68 -4.38
N LYS A 351 -7.40 44.16 -3.16
CA LYS A 351 -6.27 43.72 -2.31
C LYS A 351 -6.49 42.30 -1.82
N ARG A 352 -7.70 41.95 -1.36
CA ARG A 352 -8.03 40.61 -0.84
C ARG A 352 -8.07 39.56 -1.93
N VAL A 353 -8.60 39.89 -3.11
CA VAL A 353 -8.58 39.03 -4.31
C VAL A 353 -7.14 38.80 -4.78
N ARG A 354 -6.32 39.85 -4.89
CA ARG A 354 -4.88 39.70 -5.20
C ARG A 354 -4.13 38.89 -4.16
N TYR A 355 -4.43 39.08 -2.87
CA TYR A 355 -3.82 38.31 -1.78
C TYR A 355 -4.19 36.83 -1.86
N ARG A 356 -5.46 36.51 -2.14
CA ARG A 356 -5.91 35.12 -2.39
C ARG A 356 -5.22 34.52 -3.61
N GLN A 357 -5.13 35.27 -4.70
CA GLN A 357 -4.42 34.82 -5.91
C GLN A 357 -2.93 34.58 -5.64
N LYS A 358 -2.30 35.45 -4.83
CA LYS A 358 -0.91 35.28 -4.40
C LYS A 358 -0.72 34.01 -3.57
N LEU A 359 -1.57 33.79 -2.56
CA LEU A 359 -1.53 32.56 -1.74
C LEU A 359 -1.70 31.29 -2.59
N LEU A 360 -2.58 31.32 -3.59
CA LEU A 360 -2.77 30.20 -4.52
C LEU A 360 -1.53 29.97 -5.40
N ASN A 361 -0.94 31.04 -5.93
CA ASN A 361 0.30 30.95 -6.70
C ASN A 361 1.45 30.40 -5.85
N ASP A 362 1.54 30.81 -4.58
CA ASP A 362 2.53 30.30 -3.63
C ASP A 362 2.32 28.80 -3.36
N LEU A 363 1.07 28.34 -3.18
CA LEU A 363 0.73 26.92 -3.03
C LEU A 363 1.07 26.09 -4.27
N ARG A 364 0.75 26.59 -5.48
CA ARG A 364 1.11 25.93 -6.76
C ARG A 364 2.62 25.85 -6.94
N HIS A 365 3.35 26.90 -6.57
CA HIS A 365 4.82 26.91 -6.60
C HIS A 365 5.43 25.88 -5.64
N ARG A 366 4.90 25.79 -4.42
CA ARG A 366 5.27 24.74 -3.46
C ARG A 366 4.94 23.35 -4.01
N PHE A 367 3.77 23.14 -4.60
CA PHE A 367 3.40 21.86 -5.20
C PHE A 367 4.36 21.43 -6.30
N ARG A 368 4.73 22.36 -7.19
CA ARG A 368 5.72 22.10 -8.24
C ARG A 368 7.08 21.69 -7.67
N LYS A 369 7.58 22.40 -6.66
CA LYS A 369 8.91 22.14 -6.07
C LYS A 369 8.94 20.90 -5.17
N GLU A 370 8.00 20.80 -4.25
CA GLU A 370 7.98 19.82 -3.16
C GLU A 370 7.32 18.50 -3.56
N TYR A 371 6.41 18.49 -4.55
CA TYR A 371 5.73 17.28 -4.99
C TYR A 371 6.16 16.85 -6.39
N LEU A 372 5.98 17.70 -7.42
CA LEU A 372 6.33 17.32 -8.80
C LEU A 372 7.84 17.07 -8.96
N GLY A 373 8.68 17.87 -8.30
CA GLY A 373 10.14 17.71 -8.32
C GLY A 373 10.68 16.43 -7.68
N LEU A 374 9.86 15.70 -6.92
CA LEU A 374 10.23 14.44 -6.25
C LEU A 374 9.64 13.19 -6.94
N LEU A 375 8.91 13.35 -8.04
CA LEU A 375 8.40 12.22 -8.83
C LEU A 375 9.56 11.63 -9.66
N ILE A 376 10.06 10.45 -9.26
CA ILE A 376 11.10 9.66 -9.95
C ILE A 376 10.46 8.67 -10.93
#